data_AF-A0A7C3D3X6-F1
#
_entry.id   AF-A0A7C3D3X6-F1
#
_cell.length_a   1.000
_cell.length_b   1.000
_cell.length_c   1.000
_cell.angle_alpha   90.00
_cell.angle_beta   90.00
_cell.angle_gamma   90.00
#
_symmetry.space_group_name_H-M   'P 1'
#
loop_
_entity.id
_entity.type
_entity.pdbx_description
1 polymer ?
#
loop_
_entity_poly.entity_id
_entity_poly.type
_entity_poly.pdbx_seq_one_letter_code
_entity_poly.pdbx_strand_id
1 'polypeptide(L)'
;NLLRWQIFNVLAGNSDGHAKNLSILYLPNGEIRLSPFYDLVCTRAIERIDYHLAFDVGGQRDPGQITTKHWESLAGECDVGSRFLIRLVEETATSLLEQIGQTKALFEEQYSDYPSLQRIERIVTQQCHRAT
;
A
#
# COMPACT_ATOMS: atom_id res chain seq x y z
N ASN A 1 12.03 4.08 -0.60
CA ASN A 1 10.81 4.60 -1.29
C ASN A 1 10.00 3.51 -1.96
N LEU A 2 10.56 2.69 -2.86
CA LEU A 2 9.76 1.67 -3.57
C LEU A 2 9.16 0.58 -2.65
N LEU A 3 9.91 0.09 -1.66
CA LEU A 3 9.39 -0.87 -0.67
C LEU A 3 8.17 -0.30 0.09
N ARG A 4 8.25 0.96 0.54
CA ARG A 4 7.11 1.63 1.21
C ARG A 4 5.89 1.77 0.28
N TRP A 5 6.10 1.97 -1.03
CA TRP A 5 4.99 1.99 -2.00
C TRP A 5 4.32 0.63 -2.11
N GLN A 6 5.08 -0.46 -2.19
CA GLN A 6 4.49 -1.80 -2.23
C GLN A 6 3.78 -2.14 -0.92
N ILE A 7 4.38 -1.81 0.23
CA ILE A 7 3.74 -1.93 1.55
C ILE A 7 2.43 -1.15 1.58
N PHE A 8 2.44 0.10 1.12
CA PHE A 8 1.24 0.93 1.05
C PHE A 8 0.18 0.30 0.15
N ASN A 9 0.54 -0.26 -1.01
CA ASN A 9 -0.42 -0.93 -1.88
C ASN A 9 -1.14 -2.09 -1.16
N VAL A 10 -0.40 -2.90 -0.42
CA VAL A 10 -0.98 -3.98 0.41
C VAL A 10 -1.90 -3.41 1.49
N LEU A 11 -1.38 -2.50 2.32
CA LEU A 11 -2.07 -2.01 3.51
C LEU A 11 -3.25 -1.09 3.19
N ALA A 12 -3.12 -0.25 2.17
CA ALA A 12 -4.19 0.65 1.70
C ALA A 12 -5.23 -0.07 0.83
N GLY A 13 -5.03 -1.36 0.51
CA GLY A 13 -5.94 -2.15 -0.31
C GLY A 13 -5.94 -1.75 -1.80
N ASN A 14 -4.79 -1.30 -2.31
CA ASN A 14 -4.56 -1.07 -3.74
C ASN A 14 -3.99 -2.33 -4.41
N SER A 15 -4.87 -3.11 -5.03
CA SER A 15 -4.47 -4.30 -5.79
C SER A 15 -4.01 -3.98 -7.22
N ASP A 16 -4.24 -2.76 -7.72
CA ASP A 16 -3.95 -2.36 -9.11
C ASP A 16 -2.61 -1.62 -9.27
N GLY A 17 -1.74 -1.64 -8.26
CA GLY A 17 -0.40 -1.02 -8.29
C GLY A 17 0.58 -1.74 -9.23
N HIS A 18 0.41 -1.59 -10.53
CA HIS A 18 1.23 -2.25 -11.57
C HIS A 18 2.48 -1.46 -11.94
N ALA A 19 3.39 -2.08 -12.71
CA ALA A 19 4.62 -1.44 -13.18
C ALA A 19 4.39 -0.12 -13.95
N LYS A 20 3.28 -0.01 -14.69
CA LYS A 20 2.88 1.22 -15.41
C LYS A 20 2.56 2.41 -14.48
N ASN A 21 2.32 2.13 -13.19
CA ASN A 21 2.03 3.12 -12.15
C ASN A 21 3.32 3.64 -11.47
N LEU A 22 4.48 3.25 -11.97
CA LEU A 22 5.78 3.76 -11.55
C LEU A 22 6.42 4.51 -12.72
N SER A 23 6.98 5.67 -12.42
CA SER A 23 7.74 6.47 -13.39
C SER A 23 9.10 6.84 -12.82
N ILE A 24 10.07 6.95 -13.73
CA ILE A 24 11.43 7.38 -13.43
C ILE A 24 11.65 8.73 -14.10
N LEU A 25 12.10 9.71 -13.33
CA LEU A 25 12.43 11.05 -13.79
C LEU A 25 13.92 11.13 -14.14
N TYR A 26 14.19 11.67 -15.33
CA TYR A 26 15.52 12.05 -15.79
C TYR A 26 15.62 13.57 -15.70
N LEU A 27 16.40 14.08 -14.75
CA LEU A 27 16.49 15.51 -14.48
C LEU A 27 17.60 16.17 -15.31
N PRO A 28 17.51 17.48 -15.61
CA PRO A 28 18.52 18.18 -16.41
C PRO A 28 19.94 18.18 -15.81
N ASN A 29 20.06 17.99 -14.50
CA ASN A 29 21.33 17.85 -13.79
C ASN A 29 21.94 16.43 -13.89
N GLY A 30 21.32 15.51 -14.63
CA GLY A 30 21.75 14.12 -14.78
C GLY A 30 21.27 13.17 -13.66
N GLU A 31 20.52 13.68 -12.68
CA GLU A 31 19.94 12.85 -11.61
C GLU A 31 18.80 11.97 -12.15
N ILE A 32 18.81 10.70 -11.76
CA ILE A 32 17.73 9.75 -12.04
C ILE A 32 17.07 9.39 -10.72
N ARG A 33 15.74 9.61 -10.62
CA ARG A 33 14.98 9.31 -9.40
C ARG A 33 13.57 8.84 -9.72
N LEU A 34 12.94 8.18 -8.76
CA LEU A 34 11.50 7.88 -8.84
C LEU A 34 10.69 9.18 -8.86
N SER A 35 9.63 9.21 -9.66
CA SER A 35 8.60 10.24 -9.53
C SER A 35 7.85 10.09 -8.20
N PRO A 36 7.13 11.12 -7.73
CA PRO A 36 6.07 10.92 -6.75
C PRO A 36 5.13 9.79 -7.21
N PHE A 37 4.63 9.00 -6.26
CA PHE A 37 3.70 7.92 -6.55
C PHE A 37 2.34 8.49 -6.93
N TYR A 38 1.66 7.82 -7.87
CA TYR A 38 0.35 8.18 -8.39
C TYR A 38 -0.50 6.92 -8.55
N ASP A 39 -1.79 7.10 -8.86
CA ASP A 39 -2.75 5.99 -9.02
C ASP A 39 -2.85 5.09 -7.78
N LEU A 40 -2.89 5.75 -6.61
CA LEU A 40 -3.05 5.11 -5.31
C LEU A 40 -4.54 5.03 -4.97
N VAL A 41 -5.18 3.93 -5.36
CA VAL A 41 -6.63 3.74 -5.22
C VAL A 41 -6.90 2.50 -4.36
N CYS A 42 -7.79 2.60 -3.37
CA CYS A 42 -8.25 1.44 -2.60
C CYS A 42 -9.20 0.59 -3.48
N THR A 43 -8.65 -0.12 -4.46
CA THR A 43 -9.43 -0.91 -5.42
C THR A 43 -10.25 -2.01 -4.74
N ARG A 44 -9.80 -2.49 -3.57
CA ARG A 44 -10.56 -3.44 -2.74
C ARG A 44 -11.85 -2.88 -2.13
N ALA A 45 -12.02 -1.56 -2.10
CA ALA A 45 -13.30 -0.94 -1.71
C ALA A 45 -14.36 -1.03 -2.82
N ILE A 46 -13.94 -1.34 -4.05
CA ILE A 46 -14.80 -1.43 -5.23
C ILE A 46 -15.22 -2.88 -5.42
N GLU A 47 -16.53 -3.10 -5.56
CA GLU A 47 -17.07 -4.45 -5.77
C GLU A 47 -16.76 -4.96 -7.18
N ARG A 48 -16.64 -6.29 -7.31
CA ARG A 48 -16.44 -7.01 -8.59
C ARG A 48 -15.13 -6.67 -9.33
N ILE A 49 -14.14 -6.15 -8.62
CA ILE A 49 -12.76 -6.02 -9.09
C ILE A 49 -11.90 -7.12 -8.47
N ASP A 50 -10.89 -7.58 -9.22
CA ASP A 50 -9.90 -8.54 -8.70
C ASP A 50 -9.13 -7.95 -7.51
N TYR A 51 -9.01 -8.73 -6.44
CA TYR A 51 -8.31 -8.32 -5.22
C TYR A 51 -6.86 -8.79 -5.18
N HIS A 52 -6.42 -9.64 -6.12
CA HIS A 52 -5.03 -10.09 -6.17
C HIS A 52 -4.10 -8.93 -6.52
N LEU A 53 -3.03 -8.77 -5.75
CA LEU A 53 -2.04 -7.72 -5.97
C LEU A 53 -1.37 -7.89 -7.34
N ALA A 54 -1.10 -6.76 -7.99
CA ALA A 54 -0.29 -6.69 -9.21
C ALA A 54 1.12 -7.28 -9.01
N PHE A 55 1.82 -6.86 -7.94
CA PHE A 55 3.07 -7.44 -7.47
C PHE A 55 2.79 -8.31 -6.25
N ASP A 56 3.32 -9.53 -6.23
CA ASP A 56 3.24 -10.39 -5.06
C ASP A 56 4.13 -9.87 -3.92
N VAL A 57 3.91 -10.43 -2.73
CA VAL A 57 4.79 -10.30 -1.58
C VAL A 57 5.27 -11.69 -1.23
N GLY A 58 6.52 -12.02 -1.55
CA GLY A 58 7.12 -13.32 -1.23
C GLY A 58 6.32 -14.50 -1.79
N GLY A 59 5.82 -14.39 -3.01
CA GLY A 59 4.99 -15.39 -3.69
C GLY A 59 3.49 -15.32 -3.37
N GLN A 60 3.04 -14.46 -2.45
CA GLN A 60 1.62 -14.29 -2.12
C GLN A 60 1.00 -13.08 -2.79
N ARG A 61 -0.13 -13.28 -3.49
CA ARG A 61 -0.89 -12.21 -4.17
C ARG A 61 -2.21 -11.86 -3.50
N ASP A 62 -2.79 -12.74 -2.70
CA ASP A 62 -3.96 -12.38 -1.89
C ASP A 62 -3.48 -11.58 -0.67
N PRO A 63 -3.78 -10.26 -0.60
CA PRO A 63 -3.36 -9.43 0.53
C PRO A 63 -3.94 -9.93 1.85
N GLY A 64 -5.07 -10.64 1.82
CA GLY A 64 -5.67 -11.23 3.01
C GLY A 64 -4.90 -12.42 3.60
N GLN A 65 -3.94 -12.98 2.85
CA GLN A 65 -3.13 -14.15 3.24
C GLN A 65 -1.65 -13.80 3.41
N ILE A 66 -1.27 -12.52 3.30
CA ILE A 66 0.10 -12.08 3.55
C ILE A 66 0.40 -12.21 5.04
N THR A 67 1.59 -12.71 5.35
CA THR A 67 2.08 -12.97 6.72
C THR A 67 3.51 -12.47 6.82
N THR A 68 4.07 -12.38 8.03
CA THR A 68 5.49 -12.02 8.24
C THR A 68 6.46 -12.82 7.37
N LYS A 69 6.25 -14.14 7.21
CA LYS A 69 7.09 -14.99 6.35
C LYS A 69 7.16 -14.53 4.88
N HIS A 70 6.07 -14.00 4.36
CA HIS A 70 6.00 -13.48 2.99
C HIS A 70 6.82 -12.19 2.87
N TRP A 71 6.75 -11.31 3.87
CA TRP A 71 7.62 -10.13 3.96
C TRP A 71 9.10 -10.53 4.12
N GLU A 72 9.41 -11.55 4.91
CA GLU A 72 10.77 -12.06 5.04
C GLU A 72 11.31 -12.62 3.71
N SER A 73 10.48 -13.32 2.93
CA SER A 73 10.83 -13.79 1.59
C SER A 73 11.09 -12.62 0.64
N LEU A 74 10.18 -11.64 0.59
CA LEU A 74 10.35 -10.44 -0.24
C LEU A 74 11.63 -9.67 0.14
N ALA A 75 11.97 -9.61 1.44
CA ALA A 75 13.21 -9.00 1.89
C ALA A 75 14.43 -9.71 1.30
N GLY A 76 14.44 -11.05 1.32
CA GLY A 76 15.49 -11.87 0.70
C GLY A 76 15.58 -11.68 -0.82
N GLU A 77 14.45 -11.65 -1.51
CA GLU A 77 14.37 -11.41 -2.97
C GLU A 77 14.91 -10.02 -3.36
N CYS A 78 14.73 -9.02 -2.48
CA CYS A 78 15.22 -7.66 -2.68
C CYS A 78 16.64 -7.41 -2.12
N ASP A 79 17.30 -8.43 -1.55
CA ASP A 79 18.59 -8.32 -0.86
C ASP A 79 18.61 -7.22 0.23
N VAL A 80 17.53 -7.15 1.03
CA VAL A 80 17.41 -6.24 2.18
C VAL A 80 17.22 -7.02 3.48
N GLY A 81 17.64 -6.44 4.60
CA GLY A 81 17.47 -7.09 5.89
C GLY A 81 15.99 -7.26 6.28
N SER A 82 15.56 -8.47 6.61
CA SER A 82 14.15 -8.74 6.97
C SER A 82 13.65 -7.89 8.13
N ARG A 83 14.50 -7.66 9.15
CA ARG A 83 14.16 -6.78 10.28
C ARG A 83 13.90 -5.33 9.84
N PHE A 84 14.63 -4.86 8.83
CA PHE A 84 14.41 -3.53 8.26
C PHE A 84 13.07 -3.48 7.51
N LEU A 85 12.77 -4.48 6.68
CA LEU A 85 11.50 -4.50 5.94
C LEU A 85 10.29 -4.64 6.86
N ILE A 86 10.35 -5.50 7.87
CA ILE A 86 9.27 -5.67 8.86
C ILE A 86 9.02 -4.35 9.60
N ARG A 87 10.08 -3.65 10.03
CA ARG A 87 9.93 -2.34 10.65
C ARG A 87 9.26 -1.33 9.72
N LEU A 88 9.60 -1.33 8.43
CA LEU A 88 8.93 -0.47 7.44
C LEU A 88 7.44 -0.77 7.34
N VAL A 89 7.04 -2.06 7.41
CA VAL A 89 5.62 -2.47 7.42
C VAL A 89 4.92 -1.92 8.66
N GLU A 90 5.49 -2.11 9.84
CA GLU A 90 4.95 -1.63 11.12
C GLU A 90 4.81 -0.10 11.16
N GLU A 91 5.85 0.63 10.71
CA GLU A 91 5.83 2.09 10.63
C GLU A 91 4.74 2.59 9.67
N THR A 92 4.60 1.96 8.50
CA THR A 92 3.58 2.34 7.53
C THR A 92 2.16 1.98 8.02
N ALA A 93 1.99 0.83 8.67
CA ALA A 93 0.71 0.44 9.28
C ALA A 93 0.29 1.41 10.39
N THR A 94 1.22 1.78 11.28
CA THR A 94 0.99 2.74 12.36
C THR A 94 0.57 4.09 11.78
N SER A 95 1.33 4.61 10.81
CA SER A 95 1.01 5.89 10.17
C SER A 95 -0.34 5.88 9.46
N LEU A 96 -0.71 4.78 8.79
CA LEU A 96 -2.03 4.63 8.17
C LEU A 96 -3.16 4.66 9.21
N LEU A 97 -3.02 3.91 10.31
CA LEU A 97 -4.01 3.85 11.38
C LEU A 97 -4.20 5.21 12.07
N GLU A 98 -3.12 5.97 12.28
CA GLU A 98 -3.17 7.31 12.86
C GLU A 98 -3.88 8.33 11.94
N GLN A 99 -3.71 8.20 10.62
CA GLN A 99 -4.17 9.21 9.67
C GLN A 99 -5.53 8.90 9.05
N ILE A 100 -5.96 7.62 8.96
CA ILE A 100 -7.14 7.23 8.16
C ILE A 100 -8.43 7.87 8.67
N GLY A 101 -8.65 7.92 9.99
CA GLY A 101 -9.85 8.50 10.58
C GLY A 101 -9.94 10.00 10.36
N GLN A 102 -8.84 10.74 10.61
CA GLN A 102 -8.77 12.18 10.35
C GLN A 102 -8.94 12.50 8.86
N THR A 103 -8.27 11.75 7.99
CA THR A 103 -8.35 11.94 6.53
C THR A 103 -9.78 11.75 6.02
N LYS A 104 -10.46 10.72 6.51
CA LYS A 104 -11.87 10.47 6.20
C LYS A 104 -12.76 11.62 6.64
N ALA A 105 -12.62 12.08 7.89
CA ALA A 105 -13.43 13.18 8.43
C ALA A 105 -13.25 14.47 7.63
N LEU A 106 -12.01 14.83 7.27
CA LEU A 106 -11.72 16.00 6.44
C LEU A 106 -12.34 15.88 5.03
N PHE A 107 -12.30 14.68 4.45
CA PHE A 107 -12.93 14.43 3.14
C PHE A 107 -14.45 14.60 3.21
N GLU A 108 -15.10 14.03 4.22
CA GLU A 108 -16.55 14.11 4.41
C GLU A 108 -17.02 15.55 4.71
N GLU A 109 -16.23 16.34 5.44
CA GLU A 109 -16.51 17.75 5.66
C GLU A 109 -16.52 18.54 4.33
N GLN A 110 -15.58 18.23 3.44
CA GLN A 110 -15.44 18.94 2.17
C GLN A 110 -16.43 18.47 1.08
N TYR A 111 -16.74 17.17 1.04
CA TYR A 111 -17.44 16.54 -0.08
C TYR A 111 -18.73 15.79 0.30
N SER A 112 -19.13 15.84 1.58
CA SER A 112 -20.19 15.02 2.17
C SER A 112 -19.86 13.52 2.21
N ASP A 113 -20.68 12.76 2.95
CA ASP A 113 -20.57 11.30 2.99
C ASP A 113 -20.78 10.69 1.59
N TYR A 114 -19.86 9.80 1.19
CA TYR A 114 -19.95 9.03 -0.02
C TYR A 114 -19.93 7.53 0.28
N PRO A 115 -21.08 6.83 0.20
CA PRO A 115 -21.22 5.43 0.65
C PRO A 115 -20.21 4.45 0.06
N SER A 116 -19.73 4.67 -1.17
CA SER A 116 -18.73 3.79 -1.79
C SER A 116 -17.32 3.94 -1.19
N LEU A 117 -17.03 5.06 -0.53
CA LEU A 117 -15.74 5.31 0.14
C LEU A 117 -15.74 4.89 1.61
N GLN A 118 -16.92 4.59 2.19
CA GLN A 118 -17.05 4.14 3.58
C GLN A 118 -16.35 2.81 3.88
N ARG A 119 -16.03 2.02 2.86
CA ARG A 119 -15.33 0.73 3.01
C ARG A 119 -13.82 0.88 3.16
N ILE A 120 -13.25 2.01 2.75
CA ILE A 120 -11.80 2.22 2.70
C ILE A 120 -11.21 2.07 4.09
N GLU A 121 -11.71 2.83 5.07
CA GLU A 121 -11.23 2.78 6.46
C GLU A 121 -11.22 1.35 7.00
N ARG A 122 -12.34 0.62 6.86
CA ARG A 122 -12.44 -0.77 7.29
C ARG A 122 -11.37 -1.66 6.65
N ILE A 123 -11.12 -1.51 5.35
CA ILE A 123 -10.12 -2.31 4.63
C ILE A 123 -8.72 -1.98 5.13
N VAL A 124 -8.38 -0.70 5.21
CA VAL A 124 -7.05 -0.25 5.67
C VAL A 124 -6.79 -0.72 7.09
N THR A 125 -7.73 -0.50 8.01
CA THR A 125 -7.64 -0.95 9.40
C THR A 125 -7.47 -2.47 9.47
N GLN A 126 -8.25 -3.24 8.72
CA GLN A 126 -8.14 -4.69 8.69
C GLN A 126 -6.79 -5.18 8.15
N GLN A 127 -6.24 -4.54 7.12
CA GLN A 127 -4.92 -4.90 6.58
C GLN A 127 -3.79 -4.54 7.54
N CYS A 128 -3.84 -3.35 8.13
CA CYS A 128 -2.83 -2.91 9.10
C CYS A 128 -2.76 -3.86 10.30
N HIS A 129 -3.90 -4.22 10.90
CA HIS A 129 -3.96 -5.16 12.03
C HIS A 129 -3.54 -6.60 11.69
N ARG A 130 -3.51 -6.99 10.42
CA ARG A 130 -2.99 -8.30 10.00
C ARG A 130 -1.48 -8.29 9.81
N ALA A 131 -0.93 -7.13 9.49
CA ALA A 131 0.49 -6.95 9.20
C ALA A 131 1.33 -6.69 10.46
N THR A 132 0.70 -6.26 11.54
CA THR A 132 1.27 -6.02 12.88
C THR A 132 0.79 -7.06 13.87
#